data_AF-A0A255XR51-F1
#
_entry.id   AF-A0A255XR51-F1
#
_cell.length_a   1.000
_cell.length_b   1.000
_cell.length_c   1.000
_cell.angle_alpha   90.00
_cell.angle_beta   90.00
_cell.angle_gamma   90.00
#
_symmetry.space_group_name_H-M   'P 1'
#
loop_
_entity.id
_entity.type
_entity.pdbx_description
1 polymer ?
#
loop_
_entity_poly.entity_id
_entity_poly.type
_entity_poly.pdbx_seq_one_letter_code
_entity_poly.pdbx_strand_id
1 'polypeptide(L)'
;MQLPSLVHFIIRHALAGAGLGAAVGFGLLLADAWGLATLARQANFGFAAWVLLPWGFAVTFGGVQVGIAVMLIDDDDEPRGGKRQRIDRSAVPVAIPVKVAPRKRR
;
A
#
# COMPACT_ATOMS: atom_id res chain seq x y z
N MET A 1 -17.69 13.46 12.74
CA MET A 1 -17.07 12.15 13.01
C MET A 1 -15.82 12.05 12.15
N GLN A 2 -14.64 12.24 12.74
CA GLN A 2 -13.38 12.05 12.01
C GLN A 2 -13.16 10.55 11.83
N LEU A 3 -13.11 10.08 10.59
CA LEU A 3 -12.80 8.68 10.31
C LEU A 3 -11.35 8.41 10.76
N PRO A 4 -11.09 7.29 11.46
CA PRO A 4 -9.73 6.90 11.82
C PRO A 4 -8.83 6.85 10.57
N SER A 5 -7.56 7.25 10.69
CA SER A 5 -6.59 7.32 9.58
C SER A 5 -6.49 6.01 8.80
N LEU A 6 -6.62 4.88 9.50
CA LEU A 6 -6.57 3.54 8.92
C LEU A 6 -7.74 3.27 7.96
N VAL A 7 -8.94 3.74 8.29
CA VAL A 7 -10.12 3.58 7.42
C VAL A 7 -9.93 4.37 6.13
N HIS A 8 -9.38 5.58 6.21
CA HIS A 8 -9.07 6.39 5.03
C HIS A 8 -8.00 5.74 4.16
N PHE A 9 -6.97 5.16 4.77
CA PHE A 9 -5.92 4.40 4.09
C PHE A 9 -6.50 3.21 3.31
N ILE A 10 -7.31 2.38 3.96
CA ILE A 10 -7.94 1.21 3.33
C ILE A 10 -8.85 1.64 2.17
N ILE A 11 -9.74 2.62 2.38
CA ILE A 11 -10.68 3.07 1.35
C ILE A 11 -9.93 3.61 0.13
N ARG A 12 -8.84 4.35 0.31
CA ARG A 12 -8.06 4.88 -0.81
C ARG A 12 -7.45 3.78 -1.68
N HIS A 13 -6.89 2.73 -1.06
CA HIS A 13 -6.32 1.59 -1.81
C HIS A 13 -7.41 0.71 -2.43
N ALA A 14 -8.53 0.51 -1.73
CA ALA A 14 -9.69 -0.18 -2.27
C ALA A 14 -10.21 0.51 -3.53
N LEU A 15 -10.36 1.84 -3.50
CA LEU A 15 -10.80 2.63 -4.65
C LEU A 15 -9.77 2.63 -5.78
N ALA A 16 -8.47 2.67 -5.48
CA ALA A 16 -7.42 2.57 -6.49
C ALA A 16 -7.47 1.22 -7.22
N GLY A 17 -7.60 0.12 -6.47
CA GLY A 17 -7.75 -1.22 -7.06
C GLY A 17 -9.06 -1.39 -7.80
N ALA A 18 -10.16 -0.91 -7.23
CA ALA A 18 -11.47 -0.98 -7.87
C ALA A 18 -11.53 -0.20 -9.18
N GLY A 19 -10.93 1.00 -9.22
CA GLY A 19 -10.84 1.79 -10.44
C GLY A 19 -10.04 1.08 -11.54
N LEU A 20 -8.89 0.49 -11.18
CA LEU A 20 -8.09 -0.30 -12.12
C LEU A 20 -8.83 -1.54 -12.62
N GLY A 21 -9.46 -2.31 -11.72
CA GLY A 21 -10.24 -3.50 -12.06
C GLY A 21 -11.43 -3.18 -12.96
N ALA A 22 -12.18 -2.12 -12.65
CA ALA A 22 -13.27 -1.65 -13.50
C ALA A 22 -12.76 -1.27 -14.90
N ALA A 23 -11.65 -0.53 -14.99
CA ALA A 23 -11.05 -0.17 -16.28
C ALA A 23 -10.65 -1.40 -17.11
N VAL A 24 -10.08 -2.43 -16.47
CA VAL A 24 -9.77 -3.72 -17.13
C VAL A 24 -11.05 -4.42 -17.60
N GLY A 25 -12.07 -4.52 -16.76
CA GLY A 25 -13.33 -5.18 -17.11
C GLY A 25 -14.07 -4.46 -18.25
N PHE A 26 -14.11 -3.13 -18.24
CA PHE A 26 -14.63 -2.35 -19.36
C PHE A 26 -13.74 -2.49 -20.60
N GLY A 27 -12.42 -2.53 -20.45
CA GLY A 27 -11.48 -2.75 -21.56
C GLY A 27 -11.72 -4.07 -22.27
N LEU A 28 -11.98 -5.15 -21.53
CA LEU A 28 -12.31 -6.46 -22.08
C LEU A 28 -13.62 -6.45 -22.90
N LEU A 29 -14.64 -5.75 -22.41
CA LEU A 29 -15.91 -5.57 -23.13
C LEU A 29 -15.75 -4.66 -24.35
N LEU A 30 -14.99 -3.58 -24.26
CA LEU A 30 -14.77 -2.67 -25.38
C LEU A 30 -13.93 -3.32 -26.50
N ALA A 31 -12.94 -4.14 -26.13
CA ALA A 31 -12.12 -4.88 -27.08
C ALA A 31 -12.82 -6.10 -27.69
N ASP A 32 -14.05 -6.40 -27.26
CA ASP A 32 -14.79 -7.62 -27.61
C ASP A 32 -13.91 -8.89 -27.50
N ALA A 33 -13.16 -8.99 -26.40
CA ALA A 33 -12.22 -10.09 -26.19
C ALA A 33 -12.97 -11.43 -26.30
N TRP A 34 -12.58 -12.30 -27.23
CA TRP A 34 -13.27 -13.58 -27.50
C TRP A 34 -14.78 -13.46 -27.79
N GLY A 35 -15.25 -12.32 -28.27
CA GLY A 35 -16.67 -12.10 -28.55
C GLY A 35 -17.51 -11.84 -27.31
N LEU A 36 -16.91 -11.51 -26.15
CA LEU A 36 -17.61 -11.25 -24.88
C LEU A 36 -18.70 -10.18 -24.99
N ALA A 37 -18.44 -9.08 -25.70
CA ALA A 37 -19.38 -8.00 -25.89
C ALA A 37 -20.50 -8.38 -26.85
N THR A 38 -20.14 -9.16 -27.88
CA THR A 38 -21.11 -9.73 -28.82
C THR A 38 -22.04 -10.72 -28.09
N LEU A 39 -21.50 -11.57 -27.21
CA LEU A 39 -22.26 -12.49 -26.36
C LEU A 39 -23.17 -11.73 -25.40
N ALA A 40 -22.64 -10.68 -24.76
CA ALA A 40 -23.41 -9.82 -23.87
C ALA A 40 -24.62 -9.23 -24.60
N ARG A 41 -24.46 -8.68 -25.80
CA ARG A 41 -25.58 -8.09 -26.56
C ARG A 41 -26.66 -9.09 -26.96
N GLN A 42 -26.32 -10.35 -27.17
CA GLN A 42 -27.27 -11.40 -27.52
C GLN A 42 -28.02 -11.97 -26.31
N ALA A 43 -27.48 -11.78 -25.10
CA ALA A 43 -28.14 -12.22 -23.88
C ALA A 43 -29.36 -11.33 -23.55
N ASN A 44 -30.45 -11.95 -23.06
CA ASN A 44 -31.67 -11.24 -22.63
C ASN A 44 -31.41 -10.14 -21.59
N PHE A 45 -30.32 -10.26 -20.83
CA PHE A 45 -29.83 -9.25 -19.88
C PHE A 45 -28.46 -8.73 -20.28
N GLY A 46 -28.29 -8.29 -21.53
CA GLY A 46 -26.98 -7.85 -22.01
C GLY A 46 -26.33 -6.71 -21.21
N PHE A 47 -27.15 -5.87 -20.57
CA PHE A 47 -26.66 -4.85 -19.65
C PHE A 47 -26.01 -5.42 -18.38
N ALA A 48 -26.42 -6.62 -17.94
CA ALA A 48 -25.86 -7.25 -16.75
C ALA A 48 -24.36 -7.53 -16.92
N ALA A 49 -23.90 -7.92 -18.11
CA ALA A 49 -22.48 -8.12 -18.37
C ALA A 49 -21.67 -6.81 -18.27
N TRP A 50 -22.23 -5.70 -18.76
CA TRP A 50 -21.61 -4.37 -18.69
C TRP A 50 -21.47 -3.84 -17.26
N VAL A 51 -22.24 -4.38 -16.31
CA VAL A 51 -22.17 -3.99 -14.90
C VAL A 51 -21.41 -5.03 -14.08
N LEU A 52 -21.80 -6.30 -14.16
CA LEU A 52 -21.27 -7.38 -13.31
C LEU A 52 -19.83 -7.70 -13.62
N LEU A 53 -19.41 -7.67 -14.90
CA LEU A 53 -18.03 -8.00 -15.25
C LEU A 53 -17.06 -6.93 -14.74
N PRO A 54 -17.22 -5.62 -15.06
CA PRO A 54 -16.35 -4.59 -14.49
C PRO A 54 -16.44 -4.51 -12.97
N TRP A 55 -17.62 -4.73 -12.39
CA TRP A 55 -17.81 -4.76 -10.94
C TRP A 55 -17.05 -5.92 -10.28
N GLY A 56 -17.12 -7.12 -10.87
CA GLY A 56 -16.37 -8.29 -10.39
C GLY A 56 -14.87 -8.02 -10.37
N PHE A 57 -14.32 -7.51 -11.47
CA PHE A 57 -12.91 -7.10 -11.51
C PHE A 57 -12.59 -6.00 -10.51
N ALA A 58 -13.46 -5.00 -10.35
CA ALA A 58 -13.26 -3.92 -9.38
C ALA A 58 -13.16 -4.45 -7.94
N VAL A 59 -14.05 -5.35 -7.53
CA VAL A 59 -14.02 -5.94 -6.18
C VAL A 59 -12.77 -6.79 -5.99
N THR A 60 -12.40 -7.62 -6.97
CA THR A 60 -11.20 -8.47 -6.89
C THR A 60 -9.92 -7.63 -6.80
N PHE A 61 -9.73 -6.65 -7.69
CA PHE A 61 -8.55 -5.79 -7.68
C PHE A 61 -8.52 -4.86 -6.48
N GLY A 62 -9.68 -4.37 -6.03
CA GLY A 62 -9.82 -3.60 -4.79
C GLY A 62 -9.35 -4.40 -3.58
N GLY A 63 -9.77 -5.66 -3.47
CA GLY A 63 -9.31 -6.58 -2.41
C GLY A 63 -7.81 -6.82 -2.45
N VAL A 64 -7.25 -7.08 -3.64
CA VAL A 64 -5.79 -7.27 -3.81
C VAL A 64 -5.02 -6.01 -3.42
N GLN A 65 -5.46 -4.83 -3.85
CA GLN A 65 -4.79 -3.57 -3.50
C GLN A 65 -4.86 -3.27 -2.00
N VAL A 66 -5.97 -3.57 -1.34
CA VAL A 66 -6.06 -3.47 0.13
C VAL A 66 -5.08 -4.45 0.79
N GLY A 67 -5.00 -5.70 0.32
CA GLY A 67 -4.05 -6.69 0.84
C GLY A 67 -2.59 -6.25 0.70
N ILE A 68 -2.23 -5.74 -0.49
CA ILE A 68 -0.91 -5.15 -0.75
C ILE A 68 -0.66 -3.99 0.22
N ALA A 69 -1.61 -3.06 0.34
CA ALA A 69 -1.48 -1.90 1.21
C ALA A 69 -1.25 -2.31 2.67
N VAL A 70 -1.96 -3.32 3.17
CA VAL A 70 -1.77 -3.87 4.52
C VAL A 70 -0.39 -4.52 4.67
N MET A 71 0.08 -5.30 3.70
CA MET A 71 1.41 -5.92 3.73
C MET A 71 2.56 -4.91 3.63
N LEU A 72 2.29 -3.70 3.10
CA LEU A 72 3.24 -2.60 2.99
C LEU A 72 3.23 -1.65 4.20
N ILE A 73 2.32 -1.84 5.16
CA ILE A 73 2.41 -1.14 6.43
C ILE A 73 3.64 -1.69 7.15
N ASP A 74 4.68 -0.88 7.20
CA ASP A 74 5.91 -1.15 7.95
C ASP A 74 5.64 -0.92 9.45
N ASP A 75 6.15 -1.80 10.31
CA ASP A 75 6.13 -1.57 11.76
C ASP A 75 7.24 -0.55 12.08
N ASP A 76 6.84 0.69 12.35
CA ASP A 76 7.73 1.81 12.72
C ASP A 76 8.46 1.59 14.08
N ASP A 77 8.30 0.41 14.70
CA ASP A 77 8.91 0.01 15.97
C ASP A 77 10.34 -0.54 15.82
N GLU A 78 10.83 -0.78 14.60
CA GLU A 78 12.23 -1.15 14.38
C GLU A 78 13.16 0.07 14.62
N PRO A 79 14.30 -0.07 15.33
CA PRO A 79 15.24 1.03 15.55
C PRO A 79 15.75 1.57 14.20
N ARG A 80 15.20 2.71 13.76
CA ARG A 80 15.64 3.42 12.55
C ARG A 80 17.14 3.68 12.64
N GLY A 81 17.91 3.02 11.77
CA GLY A 81 19.37 3.06 11.75
C GLY A 81 19.92 4.45 12.01
N GLY A 82 20.88 4.55 12.94
CA GLY A 82 21.37 5.81 13.48
C GLY A 82 21.70 6.83 12.40
N LYS A 83 21.13 8.04 12.51
CA LYS A 83 21.45 9.15 11.61
C LYS A 83 22.95 9.40 11.67
N ARG A 84 23.62 9.51 10.52
CA ARG A 84 25.03 9.91 10.47
C ARG A 84 25.16 11.28 11.15
N GLN A 85 25.74 11.29 12.34
CA GLN A 85 26.07 12.52 13.04
C GLN A 85 27.14 13.23 12.21
N ARG A 86 26.82 14.41 11.67
CA ARG A 86 27.83 15.28 11.07
C ARG A 86 28.69 15.80 12.21
N ILE A 87 29.84 15.17 12.41
CA ILE A 87 30.86 15.65 13.33
C ILE A 87 31.40 16.95 12.73
N ASP A 88 31.29 18.05 13.47
CA ASP A 88 31.92 19.30 13.09
C ASP A 88 33.44 19.14 13.14
N ARG A 89 34.13 19.37 12.02
CA ARG A 89 35.58 19.21 11.91
C ARG A 89 36.36 20.29 12.65
N SER A 90 35.72 21.40 13.04
CA SER A 90 36.31 22.39 13.96
C SER A 90 36.24 22.00 15.43
N ALA A 91 35.55 20.91 15.79
CA ALA A 91 35.51 20.45 17.17
C ALA A 91 36.88 19.94 17.62
N VAL A 92 37.50 20.65 18.56
CA VAL A 92 38.75 20.21 19.20
C VAL A 92 38.40 19.23 20.33
N PRO A 93 38.94 18.00 20.34
CA PRO A 93 38.67 17.06 21.42
C PRO A 93 39.21 17.59 22.74
N VAL A 94 38.33 17.67 23.75
CA VAL A 94 38.70 18.03 25.13
C VAL A 94 38.77 16.75 25.96
N ALA A 95 39.91 16.53 26.62
CA ALA A 95 40.06 15.41 27.54
C ALA A 95 39.23 15.66 28.80
N ILE A 96 38.25 14.79 29.07
CA ILE A 96 37.48 14.81 30.32
C ILE A 96 38.12 13.80 31.27
N PRO A 97 38.59 14.21 32.46
CA PRO A 97 39.14 13.28 33.44
C PRO A 97 38.02 12.37 33.95
N VAL A 98 38.10 11.08 33.62
CA VAL A 98 37.19 10.07 34.17
C VAL A 98 37.73 9.60 35.52
N LYS A 99 36.91 9.69 36.56
CA LYS A 99 37.23 9.10 37.86
C LYS A 99 37.15 7.59 37.75
N VAL A 100 38.31 6.93 37.76
CA VAL A 100 38.37 5.46 37.78
C VAL A 100 38.19 4.98 39.23
N ALA A 101 37.13 4.24 39.49
CA ALA A 101 36.98 3.56 40.78
C ALA A 101 38.01 2.41 40.88
N PRO A 102 38.67 2.23 42.04
CA PRO A 102 39.69 1.20 42.19
C PRO A 102 39.09 -0.20 41.95
N ARG A 103 39.66 -0.93 40.99
CA ARG A 103 39.27 -2.31 40.68
C ARG A 103 39.65 -3.21 41.86
N LYS A 104 38.65 -3.72 42.59
CA LYS A 104 38.84 -4.67 43.69
C LYS A 104 39.45 -5.96 43.14
N ARG A 105 40.73 -6.20 43.44
CA ARG A 105 41.44 -7.44 43.09
C ARG A 105 40.92 -8.54 44.04
N ARG A 106 40.32 -9.58 43.48
CA ARG A 106 39.97 -10.81 44.21
C ARG A 106 41.23 -11.61 44.50
#